data_AF-A0A8S4S245-F1
#
_entry.id   AF-A0A8S4S245-F1
#
_cell.length_a   1.000
_cell.length_b   1.000
_cell.length_c   1.000
_cell.angle_alpha   90.00
_cell.angle_beta   90.00
_cell.angle_gamma   90.00
#
_symmetry.space_group_name_H-M   'P 1'
#
loop_
_entity.id
_entity.type
_entity.pdbx_description
1 polymer ?
#
loop_
_entity_poly.entity_id
_entity_poly.type
_entity_poly.pdbx_seq_one_letter_code
_entity_poly.pdbx_strand_id
1 'polypeptide(L)'
;MASQLSLNEVVIVSAVRTPIGSFKKSLSSLSATKLGAIVIEAAVERAGIPKTEIKEVIIGNVCSAYLGQNPARQAAIFGGLSHSTVCTTVNKVCASGIIS
;
A
#
# COMPACT_ATOMS: atom_id res chain seq x y z
N MET A 1 -8.17 -11.17 37.47
CA MET A 1 -9.14 -10.61 36.51
C MET A 1 -8.35 -9.80 35.51
N ALA A 2 -8.25 -10.24 34.25
CA ALA A 2 -7.59 -9.45 33.21
C ALA A 2 -8.48 -8.24 32.89
N SER A 3 -7.95 -7.02 33.05
CA SER A 3 -8.62 -5.81 32.57
C SER A 3 -8.77 -5.93 31.05
N GLN A 4 -10.00 -5.77 30.54
CA GLN A 4 -10.25 -5.69 29.11
C GLN A 4 -9.52 -4.45 28.57
N LEU A 5 -8.64 -4.67 27.58
CA LEU A 5 -7.99 -3.59 26.83
C LEU A 5 -9.05 -2.82 26.04
N SER A 6 -9.10 -1.49 26.21
CA SER A 6 -9.93 -0.63 25.36
C SER A 6 -9.22 -0.42 24.02
N LEU A 7 -9.75 -1.03 22.96
CA LEU A 7 -9.24 -0.86 21.60
C LEU A 7 -9.93 0.32 20.92
N ASN A 8 -9.18 1.04 20.09
CA ASN A 8 -9.76 2.04 19.20
C ASN A 8 -10.56 1.34 18.09
N GLU A 9 -11.72 1.89 17.75
CA GLU A 9 -12.50 1.43 16.61
C GLU A 9 -11.76 1.75 15.29
N VAL A 10 -11.76 0.80 14.35
CA VAL A 10 -11.08 0.92 13.05
C VAL A 10 -12.12 0.82 11.94
N VAL A 11 -12.08 1.76 11.00
CA VAL A 11 -13.01 1.84 9.87
C VAL A 11 -12.28 1.93 8.53
N ILE A 12 -12.87 1.38 7.47
CA ILE A 12 -12.35 1.49 6.10
C ILE A 12 -12.99 2.72 5.44
N VAL A 13 -12.19 3.76 5.21
CA VAL A 13 -12.66 5.03 4.63
C VAL A 13 -12.68 4.99 3.10
N SER A 14 -11.74 4.27 2.48
CA SER A 14 -11.71 4.07 1.03
C SER A 14 -11.09 2.72 0.67
N ALA A 15 -11.50 2.17 -0.47
CA ALA A 15 -10.91 0.97 -1.05
C ALA A 15 -10.88 1.10 -2.58
N VAL A 16 -9.72 0.83 -3.17
CA VAL A 16 -9.43 0.93 -4.60
C VAL A 16 -8.46 -0.16 -5.03
N ARG A 17 -8.41 -0.45 -6.32
CA ARG A 17 -7.40 -1.31 -6.93
C ARG A 17 -7.20 -0.93 -8.40
N THR A 18 -6.05 -1.30 -8.95
CA THR A 18 -5.86 -1.33 -10.40
C THR A 18 -6.70 -2.46 -11.03
N PRO A 19 -6.91 -2.42 -12.37
CA PRO A 19 -7.28 -3.61 -13.12
C PRO A 19 -6.22 -4.72 -12.95
N ILE A 20 -6.64 -5.99 -13.07
CA ILE A 20 -5.70 -7.12 -13.04
C ILE A 20 -5.25 -7.39 -14.48
N GLY A 21 -3.96 -7.22 -14.74
CA GLY A 21 -3.36 -7.53 -16.05
C GLY A 21 -3.00 -9.00 -16.19
N SER A 22 -3.18 -9.59 -17.36
CA SER A 22 -2.64 -10.92 -17.65
C SER A 22 -1.12 -10.88 -17.83
N PHE A 23 -0.46 -12.01 -17.60
CA PHE A 23 0.99 -12.14 -17.74
C PHE A 23 1.51 -11.63 -19.09
N LYS A 24 2.47 -10.71 -19.05
CA LYS A 24 3.08 -10.05 -20.23
C LYS A 24 2.09 -9.30 -21.15
N LYS A 25 0.97 -8.77 -20.61
CA LYS A 25 -0.01 -7.98 -21.38
C LYS A 25 -0.07 -6.51 -20.93
N SER A 26 -1.27 -5.93 -20.88
CA SER A 26 -1.53 -4.48 -20.79
C SER A 26 -0.80 -3.72 -19.68
N LEU A 27 -0.48 -4.35 -18.56
CA LEU A 27 0.19 -3.71 -17.42
C LEU A 27 1.68 -4.10 -17.28
N SER A 28 2.24 -4.89 -18.21
CA SER A 28 3.59 -5.46 -18.03
C SER A 28 4.73 -4.44 -18.12
N SER A 29 4.48 -3.25 -18.65
CA SER A 29 5.44 -2.14 -18.69
C SER A 29 5.57 -1.40 -17.36
N LEU A 30 4.65 -1.62 -16.42
CA LEU A 30 4.64 -0.98 -15.11
C LEU A 30 5.25 -1.91 -14.06
N SER A 31 6.12 -1.36 -13.21
CA SER A 31 6.63 -2.08 -12.03
C SER A 31 5.55 -2.21 -10.97
N ALA A 32 5.69 -3.19 -10.08
CA ALA A 32 4.80 -3.35 -8.91
C ALA A 32 4.75 -2.07 -8.05
N THR A 33 5.86 -1.37 -7.91
CA THR A 33 5.95 -0.10 -7.17
C THR A 33 5.15 1.03 -7.83
N LYS A 34 5.15 1.13 -9.17
CA LYS A 34 4.31 2.08 -9.91
C LYS A 34 2.82 1.75 -9.81
N LEU A 35 2.47 0.46 -9.87
CA LEU A 35 1.09 0.02 -9.67
C LEU A 35 0.61 0.35 -8.24
N GLY A 36 1.46 0.12 -7.23
CA GLY A 36 1.17 0.49 -5.84
C GLY A 36 0.99 2.01 -5.66
N ALA A 37 1.80 2.82 -6.34
CA ALA A 37 1.69 4.28 -6.32
C ALA A 37 0.33 4.78 -6.82
N ILE A 38 -0.14 4.23 -7.95
CA ILE A 38 -1.47 4.54 -8.53
C ILE A 38 -2.57 4.23 -7.51
N VAL A 39 -2.46 3.10 -6.80
CA VAL A 39 -3.45 2.70 -5.78
C VAL A 39 -3.42 3.66 -4.59
N ILE A 40 -2.23 4.01 -4.09
CA ILE A 40 -2.08 4.95 -2.96
C ILE A 40 -2.73 6.30 -3.30
N GLU A 41 -2.39 6.85 -4.47
CA GLU A 41 -2.91 8.13 -4.91
C GLU A 41 -4.44 8.11 -5.01
N ALA A 42 -5.00 7.11 -5.70
CA ALA A 42 -6.44 6.96 -5.86
C ALA A 42 -7.17 6.67 -4.53
N ALA A 43 -6.54 5.97 -3.59
CA ALA A 43 -7.12 5.66 -2.28
C ALA A 43 -7.26 6.93 -1.43
N VAL A 44 -6.21 7.75 -1.39
CA VAL A 44 -6.19 9.00 -0.63
C VAL A 44 -7.14 10.02 -1.26
N GLU A 45 -7.14 10.14 -2.60
CA GLU A 45 -8.08 10.99 -3.32
C GLU A 45 -9.54 10.60 -3.03
N ARG A 46 -9.87 9.30 -3.13
CA ARG A 46 -11.22 8.80 -2.84
C ARG A 46 -11.63 9.00 -1.37
N ALA A 47 -10.67 8.92 -0.44
CA ALA A 47 -10.93 9.19 0.97
C ALA A 47 -11.21 10.67 1.26
N GLY A 48 -10.83 11.59 0.36
CA GLY A 48 -11.07 13.02 0.52
C GLY A 48 -10.25 13.66 1.64
N ILE A 49 -9.11 13.08 2.00
CA ILE A 49 -8.21 13.56 3.06
C ILE A 49 -6.89 14.09 2.49
N PRO A 50 -6.23 15.05 3.16
CA PRO A 50 -4.92 15.50 2.72
C PRO A 50 -3.87 14.40 2.88
N LYS A 51 -2.94 14.29 1.92
CA LYS A 51 -1.85 13.29 1.92
C LYS A 51 -0.98 13.34 3.20
N THR A 52 -0.94 14.48 3.89
CA THR A 52 -0.20 14.69 5.15
C THR A 52 -0.78 13.92 6.33
N GLU A 53 -2.05 13.49 6.28
CA GLU A 53 -2.68 12.68 7.32
C GLU A 53 -2.24 11.21 7.27
N ILE A 54 -1.57 10.78 6.19
CA ILE A 54 -1.06 9.42 6.05
C ILE A 54 0.25 9.26 6.84
N LYS A 55 0.13 8.61 8.01
CA LYS A 55 1.23 8.39 8.95
C LYS A 55 2.10 7.19 8.57
N GLU A 56 1.47 6.12 8.10
CA GLU A 56 2.14 4.86 7.78
C GLU A 56 1.50 4.20 6.56
N VAL A 57 2.33 3.51 5.77
CA VAL A 57 1.93 2.70 4.62
C VAL A 57 2.51 1.31 4.77
N ILE A 58 1.64 0.31 4.66
CA ILE A 58 2.05 -1.10 4.64
C ILE A 58 1.62 -1.67 3.28
N ILE A 59 2.53 -2.36 2.59
CA ILE A 59 2.24 -3.01 1.29
C ILE A 59 2.64 -4.47 1.33
N GLY A 60 1.71 -5.35 0.96
CA GLY A 60 2.01 -6.74 0.66
C GLY A 60 2.71 -6.92 -0.68
N ASN A 61 3.92 -7.49 -0.69
CA ASN A 61 4.65 -7.84 -1.93
C ASN A 61 5.44 -9.15 -1.76
N VAL A 62 5.11 -10.16 -2.56
CA VAL A 62 5.73 -11.50 -2.47
C VAL A 62 7.07 -11.58 -3.20
N CYS A 63 7.10 -11.14 -4.45
CA CYS A 63 8.28 -11.23 -5.31
C CYS A 63 8.96 -9.87 -5.39
N SER A 64 9.88 -9.57 -4.47
CA SER A 64 10.55 -8.26 -4.37
C SER A 64 11.84 -8.15 -5.17
N ALA A 65 12.30 -9.25 -5.78
CA ALA A 65 13.54 -9.27 -6.55
C ALA A 65 13.49 -8.23 -7.69
N TYR A 66 14.60 -7.50 -7.87
CA TYR A 66 14.76 -6.45 -8.88
C TYR A 66 13.81 -5.24 -8.79
N LEU A 67 13.00 -5.13 -7.73
CA LEU A 67 12.17 -3.93 -7.50
C LEU A 67 12.94 -2.79 -6.86
N GLY A 68 14.17 -3.01 -6.37
CA GLY A 68 14.93 -2.04 -5.59
C GLY A 68 14.61 -2.10 -4.09
N GLN A 69 15.10 -1.12 -3.33
CA GLN A 69 14.95 -1.09 -1.87
C GLN A 69 13.50 -0.78 -1.47
N ASN A 70 12.92 -1.59 -0.57
CA ASN A 70 11.61 -1.40 0.06
C ASN A 70 10.49 -0.96 -0.92
N PRO A 71 9.79 -1.91 -1.57
CA PRO A 71 8.68 -1.61 -2.49
C PRO A 71 7.60 -0.69 -1.93
N ALA A 72 7.23 -0.83 -0.65
CA ALA A 72 6.26 0.04 0.02
C ALA A 72 6.72 1.51 0.01
N ARG A 73 8.01 1.75 0.33
CA ARG A 73 8.58 3.09 0.33
C ARG A 73 8.60 3.73 -1.05
N GLN A 74 8.93 2.96 -2.08
CA GLN A 74 8.90 3.46 -3.46
C GLN A 74 7.48 3.82 -3.90
N ALA A 75 6.49 2.95 -3.62
CA ALA A 75 5.10 3.21 -3.94
C ALA A 75 4.57 4.47 -3.22
N ALA A 76 4.90 4.66 -1.94
CA ALA A 76 4.51 5.84 -1.18
C ALA A 76 5.09 7.14 -1.76
N ILE A 77 6.38 7.16 -2.11
CA ILE A 77 7.04 8.32 -2.72
C ILE A 77 6.42 8.62 -4.09
N PHE A 78 6.28 7.61 -4.95
CA PHE A 78 5.70 7.78 -6.28
C PHE A 78 4.21 8.16 -6.24
N GLY A 79 3.48 7.78 -5.20
CA GLY A 79 2.09 8.20 -4.94
C GLY A 79 1.97 9.61 -4.34
N GLY A 80 3.10 10.30 -4.15
CA GLY A 80 3.16 11.67 -3.66
C GLY A 80 2.93 11.83 -2.16
N LEU A 81 3.18 10.79 -1.35
CA LEU A 81 3.17 10.91 0.10
C LEU A 81 4.47 11.56 0.62
N SER A 82 4.40 12.06 1.85
CA SER A 82 5.53 12.71 2.52
C SER A 82 6.71 11.74 2.71
N HIS A 83 7.93 12.27 2.68
CA HIS A 83 9.12 11.52 3.09
C HIS A 83 9.09 11.10 4.56
N SER A 84 8.30 11.76 5.40
CA SER A 84 8.11 11.38 6.81
C SER A 84 7.19 10.17 6.99
N THR A 85 6.43 9.74 5.98
CA THR A 85 5.52 8.60 6.08
C THR A 85 6.31 7.30 6.26
N VAL A 86 6.01 6.56 7.33
CA VAL A 86 6.65 5.26 7.63
C VAL A 86 6.17 4.23 6.61
N CYS A 87 7.06 3.34 6.15
CA CYS A 87 6.76 2.41 5.06
C CYS A 87 7.30 1.00 5.33
N THR A 88 6.41 0.01 5.34
CA THR A 88 6.75 -1.38 5.61
C THR A 88 6.28 -2.28 4.46
N THR A 89 7.19 -3.08 3.90
CA THR A 89 6.82 -4.14 2.94
C THR A 89 6.66 -5.45 3.71
N VAL A 90 5.49 -6.08 3.59
CA VAL A 90 5.21 -7.38 4.23
C VAL A 90 5.15 -8.50 3.20
N ASN A 91 5.65 -9.67 3.58
CA ASN A 91 5.58 -10.87 2.76
C ASN A 91 5.08 -12.05 3.59
N LYS A 92 3.84 -12.44 3.31
CA LYS A 92 3.23 -13.69 3.76
C LYS A 92 2.57 -14.41 2.57
N VAL A 93 3.34 -14.56 1.49
CA VAL A 93 2.90 -15.22 0.24
C VAL A 93 1.55 -14.62 -0.22
N CYS A 94 0.57 -15.43 -0.61
CA CYS A 94 -0.72 -14.96 -1.12
C CYS A 94 -1.52 -14.13 -0.10
N ALA A 95 -1.24 -14.30 1.20
CA ALA A 95 -1.89 -13.54 2.29
C ALA A 95 -1.19 -12.20 2.59
N SER A 96 -0.19 -11.78 1.82
CA SER A 96 0.53 -10.53 2.08
C SER A 96 -0.39 -9.30 2.07
N GLY A 97 -1.39 -9.28 1.18
CA GLY A 97 -2.28 -8.13 1.02
C GLY A 97 -3.39 -7.99 2.08
N ILE A 98 -3.75 -9.06 2.79
CA ILE A 98 -4.73 -8.98 3.90
C ILE A 98 -4.07 -8.67 5.24
N ILE A 99 -2.75 -8.82 5.31
CA ILE A 99 -1.95 -8.60 6.52
C ILE A 99 -1.24 -7.24 6.46
N SER A 100 -1.24 -6.60 5.28
CA SER A 100 -0.81 -5.22 5.09
C SER A 100 -1.92 -4.22 5.41
#